data_AF-A0A921DRW3-F1
#
_entry.id   AF-A0A921DRW3-F1
#
_cell.length_a   1.000
_cell.length_b   1.000
_cell.length_c   1.000
_cell.angle_alpha   90.00
_cell.angle_beta   90.00
_cell.angle_gamma   90.00
#
_symmetry.space_group_name_H-M   'P 1'
#
loop_
_entity.id
_entity.type
_entity.pdbx_description
1 polymer ?
#
loop_
_entity_poly.entity_id
_entity_poly.type
_entity_poly.pdbx_seq_one_letter_code
_entity_poly.pdbx_strand_id
1 'polypeptide(L)' 'ETQDTFIADLAVGTNSGQIKTGSASRSDRIAKYNQLLRIEEELSDVSFFFGPILADNYGLTQPDDEAE' A
#
# COMPACT_ATOMS: atom_id res chain seq x y z
N GLU A 1 -8.02 -7.45 15.63
CA GLU A 1 -7.06 -7.82 14.58
C GLU A 1 -5.92 -8.60 15.22
N THR A 2 -5.14 -9.36 14.44
CA THR A 2 -4.11 -10.28 14.92
C THR A 2 -2.72 -9.92 14.37
N GLN A 3 -1.68 -10.63 14.81
CA GLN A 3 -0.32 -10.49 14.29
C GLN A 3 -0.12 -11.14 12.92
N ASP A 4 -1.13 -11.84 12.39
CA ASP A 4 -1.08 -12.43 11.06
C ASP A 4 -0.91 -11.33 10.00
N THR A 5 -0.02 -11.58 9.03
CA THR A 5 0.34 -10.62 7.99
C THR A 5 -0.11 -11.03 6.60
N PHE A 6 -0.90 -12.11 6.48
CA PHE A 6 -1.29 -12.70 5.19
C PHE A 6 -1.85 -11.69 4.19
N ILE A 7 -2.59 -10.69 4.67
CA ILE A 7 -3.18 -9.67 3.78
C ILE A 7 -2.14 -8.74 3.13
N ALA A 8 -0.94 -8.59 3.73
CA ALA A 8 0.17 -7.86 3.11
C ALA A 8 0.76 -8.66 1.94
N ASP A 9 1.04 -9.95 2.16
CA ASP A 9 1.53 -10.85 1.13
C ASP A 9 0.50 -11.03 0.00
N LEU A 10 -0.78 -11.14 0.32
CA LEU A 10 -1.87 -11.21 -0.66
C LEU A 10 -1.95 -9.95 -1.52
N ALA A 11 -1.85 -8.75 -0.92
CA ALA A 11 -1.90 -7.49 -1.64
C ALA A 11 -0.77 -7.37 -2.68
N VAL A 12 0.46 -7.73 -2.28
CA VAL A 12 1.61 -7.72 -3.20
C VAL A 12 1.49 -8.85 -4.24
N GLY A 13 1.17 -10.07 -3.82
CA GLY A 13 1.06 -11.23 -4.71
C GLY A 13 -0.03 -11.09 -5.79
N THR A 14 -1.05 -10.26 -5.55
CA THR A 14 -2.10 -9.94 -6.53
C THR A 14 -1.87 -8.63 -7.27
N ASN A 15 -0.79 -7.90 -6.97
CA ASN A 15 -0.56 -6.53 -7.43
C ASN A 15 -1.79 -5.64 -7.23
N SER A 16 -2.42 -5.71 -6.05
CA SER A 16 -3.68 -5.00 -5.76
C SER A 16 -3.55 -3.48 -5.84
N GLY A 17 -2.33 -2.96 -5.70
CA GLY A 17 -2.00 -1.53 -5.75
C GLY A 17 -2.44 -0.72 -4.52
N GLN A 18 -3.38 -1.24 -3.73
CA GLN A 18 -3.80 -0.66 -2.46
C GLN A 18 -4.02 -1.75 -1.40
N ILE A 19 -3.82 -1.38 -0.15
CA ILE A 19 -4.13 -2.20 1.02
C ILE A 19 -4.68 -1.30 2.12
N LYS A 20 -5.72 -1.75 2.81
CA LYS A 20 -6.28 -1.06 3.97
C LYS A 20 -6.10 -1.92 5.21
N THR A 21 -5.17 -1.53 6.07
CA THR A 21 -4.79 -2.31 7.26
C THR A 21 -4.88 -1.54 8.59
N GLY A 22 -5.60 -0.40 8.59
CA GLY A 22 -5.80 0.44 9.77
C GLY A 22 -4.76 1.56 9.91
N SER A 23 -4.71 2.21 11.08
CA SER A 23 -3.75 3.29 11.36
C SER A 23 -2.34 2.77 11.66
N ALA A 24 -1.34 3.65 11.57
CA ALA A 24 0.04 3.41 12.02
C ALA A 24 0.17 3.43 13.57
N SER A 25 -0.68 2.65 14.24
CA SER A 25 -0.68 2.46 15.69
C SER A 25 -1.26 1.08 15.99
N ARG A 26 -0.94 0.55 17.18
CA ARG A 26 -1.29 -0.83 17.61
C ARG A 26 -0.49 -1.90 16.86
N SER A 27 0.14 -2.79 17.62
CA SER A 27 1.12 -3.74 17.09
C SER A 27 0.56 -4.71 16.04
N ASP A 28 -0.71 -5.08 16.14
CA ASP A 28 -1.42 -5.96 15.19
C ASP A 28 -1.58 -5.35 13.78
N ARG A 29 -1.61 -4.02 13.69
CA ARG A 29 -1.63 -3.29 12.40
C ARG A 29 -0.22 -3.03 11.90
N ILE A 30 0.68 -2.63 12.81
CA ILE A 30 2.10 -2.42 12.51
C ILE A 30 2.75 -3.69 11.95
N ALA A 31 2.36 -4.89 12.42
CA ALA A 31 2.85 -6.15 11.87
C ALA A 31 2.70 -6.24 10.35
N LYS A 32 1.56 -5.80 9.82
CA LYS A 32 1.23 -5.84 8.38
C LYS A 32 2.04 -4.80 7.60
N TYR A 33 2.24 -3.60 8.16
CA TYR A 33 3.15 -2.60 7.58
C TYR A 33 4.61 -3.09 7.55
N ASN A 34 5.08 -3.70 8.64
CA ASN A 34 6.43 -4.25 8.72
C ASN A 34 6.62 -5.39 7.72
N GLN A 35 5.58 -6.18 7.44
CA GLN A 35 5.64 -7.18 6.39
C GLN A 35 5.80 -6.55 5.01
N LEU A 36 5.09 -5.46 4.71
CA LEU A 36 5.29 -4.73 3.45
C LEU A 36 6.72 -4.22 3.29
N LEU A 37 7.35 -3.73 4.37
CA LEU A 37 8.76 -3.31 4.35
C LEU A 37 9.70 -4.48 4.07
N ARG A 38 9.46 -5.67 4.64
CA ARG A 38 10.27 -6.87 4.37
C ARG A 38 10.11 -7.35 2.93
N ILE A 39 8.89 -7.33 2.40
CA ILE A 39 8.62 -7.71 1.01
C ILE A 39 9.31 -6.73 0.05
N GLU A 40 9.26 -5.43 0.34
CA GLU A 40 9.96 -4.41 -0.45
C GLU A 40 11.49 -4.61 -0.40
N GLU A 41 12.06 -4.90 0.77
CA GLU A 41 13.48 -5.24 0.93
C GLU A 41 13.86 -6.50 0.14
N GLU A 42 13.01 -7.54 0.14
CA GLU A 42 13.22 -8.79 -0.62
C GLU A 42 13.17 -8.56 -2.14
N LEU A 43 12.25 -7.72 -2.61
CA LEU A 43 12.11 -7.39 -4.03
C LEU A 43 13.20 -6.43 -4.52
N SER A 44 13.76 -5.60 -3.63
CA SER A 44 14.86 -4.70 -3.96
C SER A 44 14.55 -3.88 -5.24
N ASP A 45 15.43 -3.92 -6.24
CA ASP A 45 15.34 -3.14 -7.48
C ASP A 45 14.11 -3.45 -8.35
N VAL A 46 13.42 -4.57 -8.13
CA VAL A 46 12.21 -4.91 -8.90
C VAL A 46 10.92 -4.47 -8.21
N SER A 47 11.00 -3.85 -7.02
CA SER A 47 9.83 -3.32 -6.32
C SER A 47 9.26 -2.09 -7.04
N PHE A 48 7.93 -1.91 -6.97
CA PHE A 48 7.27 -0.74 -7.55
C PHE A 48 6.14 -0.22 -6.65
N PHE A 49 6.14 1.09 -6.39
CA PHE A 49 5.09 1.77 -5.65
C PHE A 49 4.24 2.62 -6.61
N PHE A 50 2.98 2.25 -6.80
CA PHE A 50 2.09 2.94 -7.75
C PHE A 50 1.72 4.37 -7.33
N GLY A 51 1.70 4.67 -6.03
CA GLY A 51 1.43 6.02 -5.53
C GLY A 51 0.18 6.69 -6.14
N PRO A 52 0.23 8.01 -6.37
CA PRO A 52 -0.87 8.77 -6.98
C PRO A 52 -1.25 8.32 -8.39
N ILE A 53 -0.35 7.70 -9.16
CA ILE A 53 -0.63 7.23 -10.53
C ILE A 53 -1.80 6.24 -10.56
N LEU A 54 -1.98 5.47 -9.48
CA LEU A 54 -3.15 4.58 -9.39
C LEU A 54 -4.46 5.36 -9.33
N ALA A 55 -4.48 6.55 -8.71
CA ALA A 55 -5.66 7.41 -8.65
C ALA A 55 -6.02 8.01 -10.02
N ASP A 56 -5.02 8.30 -10.87
CA ASP A 56 -5.23 8.73 -12.26
C ASP A 56 -6.02 7.69 -13.05
N ASN A 57 -5.69 6.40 -12.89
CA ASN A 57 -6.37 5.30 -13.57
C ASN A 57 -7.86 5.17 -13.18
N TYR A 58 -8.25 5.71 -12.02
CA TYR A 58 -9.64 5.74 -11.56
C TYR A 58 -10.33 7.09 -11.81
N GLY A 59 -9.67 8.04 -12.47
CA GLY A 59 -10.21 9.39 -12.72
C GLY A 59 -10.46 10.19 -11.44
N LEU A 60 -9.73 9.87 -10.36
CA LEU A 60 -9.89 10.52 -9.05
C LEU A 60 -8.99 11.75 -8.87
N THR A 61 -8.02 11.94 -9.77
CA THR A 61 -7.32 13.20 -9.92
C THR A 61 -8.21 14.14 -10.74
N GLN A 62 -8.92 15.02 -10.03
CA GLN A 62 -9.44 16.21 -10.70
C GLN A 62 -8.23 17.06 -11.12
N PRO A 63 -8.22 17.65 -12.34
CA PRO A 63 -7.27 18.72 -12.62
C PRO A 63 -7.46 19.74 -11.49
N ASP A 64 -6.35 20.15 -10.88
CA ASP A 64 -6.36 21.13 -9.79
C ASP A 64 -7.40 22.20 -10.10
N ASP A 65 -8.42 22.34 -9.25
CA ASP A 65 -9.32 23.50 -9.29
C ASP A 65 -8.40 24.72 -9.42
N GLU A 66 -8.48 25.40 -10.57
CA GLU A 66 -7.68 26.57 -10.86
C GLU A 66 -7.74 27.47 -9.64
N ALA A 67 -6.58 27.72 -9.04
CA ALA A 67 -6.44 28.51 -7.84
C ALA A 67 -7.18 29.86 -7.99
N GLU A 68 -8.33 30.00 -7.32
CA GLU A 68 -8.89 31.28 -6.87
C GLU A 68 -8.55 31.52 -5.40
#